data_AF-A0A0M0T2E5-F1
#
_entry.id   AF-A0A0M0T2E5-F1
#
_cell.length_a   1.000
_cell.length_b   1.000
_cell.length_c   1.000
_cell.angle_alpha   90.00
_cell.angle_beta   90.00
_cell.angle_gamma   90.00
#
_symmetry.space_group_name_H-M   'P 1'
#
loop_
_entity.id
_entity.type
_entity.pdbx_description
1 polymer ?
#
loop_
_entity_poly.entity_id
_entity_poly.type
_entity_poly.pdbx_seq_one_letter_code
_entity_poly.pdbx_strand_id
1 'polypeptide(L)'
;MYTIYVAASVCLVALIVATKKICERTTKGHFRYIPLATLLFGGIIFLVLAIGKGGAVGIQYGVLSIIYLTATFGVYLYIALRKDTTLS
;
A
#
# COMPACT_ATOMS: atom_id res chain seq x y z
N MET A 1 -2.10 -14.91 -16.12
CA MET A 1 -2.73 -14.84 -14.78
C MET A 1 -1.66 -14.83 -13.68
N TYR A 2 -0.83 -15.86 -13.54
CA TYR A 2 0.24 -15.91 -12.51
C TYR A 2 1.19 -14.70 -12.52
N THR A 3 1.56 -14.23 -13.71
CA THR A 3 2.50 -13.11 -13.90
C THR A 3 2.03 -11.79 -13.30
N ILE A 4 0.73 -11.49 -13.31
CA ILE A 4 0.18 -10.25 -12.73
C ILE A 4 0.23 -10.30 -11.20
N TYR A 5 -0.10 -11.45 -10.61
CA TYR A 5 -0.02 -11.63 -9.15
C TYR A 5 1.44 -11.66 -8.67
N VAL A 6 2.35 -12.23 -9.47
CA VAL A 6 3.80 -12.18 -9.21
C VAL A 6 4.33 -10.75 -9.30
N ALA A 7 3.97 -10.00 -10.35
CA ALA A 7 4.37 -8.59 -10.47
C ALA A 7 3.81 -7.74 -9.31
N ALA A 8 2.55 -7.95 -8.94
CA ALA A 8 1.92 -7.26 -7.81
C ALA A 8 2.59 -7.59 -6.47
N SER A 9 2.94 -8.85 -6.22
CA SER A 9 3.64 -9.25 -4.99
C SER A 9 5.07 -8.70 -4.95
N VAL A 10 5.80 -8.68 -6.06
CA VAL A 10 7.11 -8.01 -6.15
C VAL A 10 6.99 -6.51 -5.88
N CYS A 11 6.02 -5.83 -6.51
CA CYS A 11 5.75 -4.41 -6.26
C CYS A 11 5.41 -4.15 -4.79
N LEU A 12 4.63 -5.03 -4.16
CA LEU A 12 4.21 -4.89 -2.78
C LEU A 12 5.37 -5.10 -1.80
N VAL A 13 6.24 -6.09 -2.05
CA VAL A 13 7.48 -6.29 -1.29
C VAL A 13 8.40 -5.08 -1.42
N ALA A 14 8.60 -4.57 -2.65
CA ALA A 14 9.40 -3.36 -2.87
C ALA A 14 8.83 -2.15 -2.11
N LEU A 15 7.50 -2.00 -2.09
CA LEU A 15 6.80 -0.97 -1.33
C LEU A 15 6.97 -1.12 0.18
N ILE A 16 6.89 -2.33 0.73
CA ILE A 16 7.15 -2.58 2.16
C ILE A 16 8.59 -2.20 2.53
N VAL A 17 9.57 -2.64 1.73
CA VAL A 17 10.99 -2.34 1.97
C VAL A 17 11.25 -0.83 1.89
N ALA A 18 10.70 -0.16 0.88
CA ALA A 18 10.78 1.29 0.74
C ALA A 18 10.12 2.01 1.92
N THR A 19 8.92 1.57 2.32
CA THR A 19 8.16 2.14 3.44
C THR A 19 8.92 2.03 4.75
N LYS A 20 9.49 0.85 5.04
CA LYS A 20 10.30 0.63 6.24
C LYS A 20 11.49 1.59 6.28
N LYS A 21 12.23 1.69 5.17
CA LYS A 21 13.40 2.57 5.06
C LYS A 21 13.04 4.04 5.20
N ILE A 22 11.91 4.48 4.62
CA ILE A 22 11.39 5.85 4.78
C ILE A 22 11.01 6.09 6.25
N CYS A 23 10.20 5.20 6.85
CA CYS A 23 9.79 5.35 8.24
C CYS A 23 10.97 5.37 9.22
N GLU A 24 12.05 4.64 8.96
CA GLU A 24 13.28 4.64 9.77
C GLU A 24 14.12 5.90 9.60
N ARG A 25 14.24 6.43 8.38
CA ARG A 25 15.07 7.62 8.10
C ARG A 25 14.36 8.95 8.35
N THR A 26 13.03 8.93 8.42
CA THR A 26 12.23 10.14 8.57
C THR A 26 12.00 10.49 10.04
N THR A 27 12.53 11.64 10.45
CA THR A 27 12.32 12.24 11.78
C THR A 27 10.99 12.97 11.91
N LYS A 28 10.43 13.52 10.82
CA LYS A 28 9.14 14.22 10.84
C LYS A 28 7.97 13.24 10.68
N GLY A 29 7.11 13.12 11.70
CA GLY A 29 5.96 12.20 11.71
C GLY A 29 5.10 12.24 10.44
N HIS A 30 4.81 13.43 9.90
CA HIS A 30 3.98 13.59 8.69
C HIS A 30 4.55 12.90 7.44
N PHE A 31 5.88 12.91 7.25
CA PHE A 31 6.51 12.31 6.07
C PHE A 31 6.50 10.78 6.12
N ARG A 32 6.26 10.18 7.30
CA ARG A 32 6.09 8.73 7.45
C ARG A 32 4.82 8.23 6.78
N TYR A 33 3.82 9.09 6.57
CA TYR A 33 2.54 8.75 5.93
C TYR A 33 2.58 8.83 4.39
N ILE A 34 3.70 9.24 3.77
CA ILE A 34 3.81 9.26 2.30
C ILE A 34 3.59 7.87 1.67
N PRO A 35 4.23 6.79 2.18
CA PRO A 35 4.01 5.45 1.63
C PRO A 35 2.57 4.95 1.86
N LEU A 36 1.93 5.39 2.95
CA LEU A 36 0.51 5.14 3.19
C LEU A 36 -0.33 5.70 2.05
N ALA A 37 -0.15 6.98 1.73
CA ALA A 37 -0.91 7.65 0.67
C ALA A 37 -0.70 6.97 -0.69
N THR A 38 0.53 6.56 -1.00
CA THR A 38 0.84 5.84 -2.25
C THR A 38 0.12 4.49 -2.34
N LEU A 39 0.09 3.69 -1.26
CA LEU A 39 -0.65 2.42 -1.24
C LEU A 39 -2.15 2.63 -1.39
N LEU A 40 -2.69 3.64 -0.71
CA LEU A 40 -4.11 3.99 -0.75
C LEU A 40 -4.52 4.39 -2.18
N PHE A 41 -3.70 5.21 -2.84
CA PHE A 41 -3.93 5.61 -4.23
C PHE A 41 -3.89 4.41 -5.19
N GLY A 42 -2.93 3.49 -5.02
CA GLY A 42 -2.86 2.26 -5.79
C GLY A 42 -4.10 1.37 -5.61
N GLY A 43 -4.57 1.21 -4.37
CA GLY A 43 -5.78 0.45 -4.06
C GLY A 43 -7.05 1.03 -4.73
N ILE A 44 -7.18 2.36 -4.75
CA ILE A 44 -8.28 3.05 -5.42
C ILE A 44 -8.22 2.87 -6.94
N ILE A 45 -7.04 3.00 -7.56
CA ILE A 45 -6.88 2.79 -9.01
C ILE A 45 -7.34 1.39 -9.40
N PHE A 46 -6.90 0.36 -8.68
CA PHE A 46 -7.32 -1.01 -8.96
C PHE A 46 -8.82 -1.23 -8.69
N LEU A 47 -9.41 -0.53 -7.72
CA LEU A 47 -10.86 -0.59 -7.49
C LEU A 47 -11.64 -0.03 -8.68
N VAL A 48 -11.21 1.13 -9.20
CA VAL A 48 -11.84 1.74 -10.39
C VAL A 48 -11.69 0.83 -11.61
N LEU A 49 -10.52 0.22 -11.81
CA LEU A 49 -10.31 -0.76 -12.89
C LEU A 49 -11.18 -2.00 -12.72
N ALA A 50 -11.41 -2.46 -11.49
CA ALA A 50 -12.29 -3.59 -11.19
C ALA A 50 -13.72 -3.32 -11.64
N ILE A 51 -14.25 -2.14 -11.28
CA ILE A 51 -15.59 -1.69 -11.64
C ILE A 51 -15.71 -1.45 -13.15
N GLY A 52 -14.72 -0.79 -13.76
CA GLY A 52 -14.75 -0.41 -15.17
C GLY A 52 -14.59 -1.56 -16.16
N LYS A 53 -13.87 -2.62 -15.79
CA LYS A 53 -13.68 -3.80 -16.66
C LYS A 53 -14.79 -4.83 -16.54
N GLY A 54 -15.30 -5.08 -15.33
CA GLY A 54 -16.26 -6.16 -15.07
C GLY A 54 -15.72 -7.57 -15.39
N GLY A 55 -16.55 -8.59 -15.14
CA GLY A 55 -16.23 -9.99 -15.43
C GLY A 55 -14.98 -10.52 -14.72
N ALA A 56 -14.35 -11.55 -15.29
CA ALA A 56 -13.19 -12.21 -14.67
C ALA A 56 -11.98 -11.27 -14.47
N VAL A 57 -11.78 -10.30 -15.37
CA VAL A 57 -10.70 -9.32 -15.27
C VAL A 57 -10.99 -8.28 -14.19
N GLY A 58 -12.24 -7.84 -14.06
CA GLY A 58 -12.67 -6.96 -12.97
C GLY A 58 -12.44 -7.57 -11.60
N ILE A 59 -12.74 -8.86 -11.43
CA ILE A 59 -12.48 -9.60 -10.18
C ILE A 59 -10.99 -9.59 -9.83
N GLN A 60 -10.09 -9.75 -10.83
CA GLN A 60 -8.65 -9.72 -10.60
C GLN A 60 -8.17 -8.37 -10.06
N TYR A 61 -8.63 -7.27 -10.66
CA TYR A 61 -8.34 -5.93 -10.16
C TYR A 61 -8.96 -5.68 -8.78
N GLY A 62 -10.13 -6.27 -8.49
CA GLY A 62 -10.74 -6.23 -7.16
C GLY A 62 -9.85 -6.90 -6.10
N VAL A 63 -9.30 -8.08 -6.40
CA VAL A 63 -8.34 -8.77 -5.52
C VAL A 63 -7.09 -7.92 -5.30
N LEU A 64 -6.55 -7.29 -6.34
CA LEU A 64 -5.40 -6.38 -6.23
C LEU A 64 -5.71 -5.16 -5.35
N SER A 65 -6.90 -4.58 -5.50
CA SER A 65 -7.35 -3.46 -4.67
C SER A 65 -7.41 -3.83 -3.19
N ILE A 66 -7.97 -4.99 -2.86
CA ILE A 66 -8.02 -5.50 -1.47
C ILE A 66 -6.61 -5.65 -0.90
N ILE A 67 -5.69 -6.25 -1.66
CA ILE A 67 -4.29 -6.43 -1.23
C ILE A 67 -3.63 -5.07 -0.90
N TYR A 68 -3.81 -4.06 -1.75
CA TYR A 68 -3.26 -2.72 -1.52
C TYR A 68 -3.90 -2.02 -0.30
N LEU A 69 -5.21 -2.16 -0.11
CA LEU A 69 -5.92 -1.59 1.05
C LEU A 69 -5.47 -2.26 2.36
N THR A 70 -5.32 -3.58 2.38
CA THR A 70 -4.77 -4.30 3.53
C THR A 70 -3.34 -3.87 3.85
N ALA A 71 -2.48 -3.73 2.84
CA ALA A 71 -1.13 -3.23 3.02
C ALA A 71 -1.11 -1.79 3.56
N THR A 72 -2.01 -0.93 3.07
CA THR A 72 -2.20 0.43 3.58
C THR A 72 -2.50 0.42 5.07
N PHE A 73 -3.45 -0.41 5.50
CA PHE A 73 -3.80 -0.54 6.92
C PHE A 73 -2.62 -1.04 7.77
N GLY A 74 -1.85 -2.01 7.28
CA GLY A 74 -0.65 -2.49 7.96
C GLY A 74 0.42 -1.41 8.13
N VAL A 75 0.65 -0.60 7.10
CA VAL A 75 1.57 0.55 7.16
C VAL A 75 1.05 1.63 8.13
N TYR A 76 -0.25 1.91 8.11
CA TYR A 76 -0.87 2.83 9.07
C TYR A 76 -0.63 2.39 10.51
N LEU A 77 -0.94 1.13 10.82
CA LEU A 77 -0.71 0.56 12.15
C LEU A 77 0.77 0.63 12.54
N TYR A 78 1.69 0.31 11.63
CA TYR A 78 3.12 0.40 11.90
C TYR A 78 3.57 1.82 12.27
N ILE A 79 3.05 2.84 11.56
CA ILE A 79 3.34 4.24 11.85
C ILE A 79 2.67 4.68 13.15
N ALA A 80 1.39 4.36 13.34
CA ALA A 80 0.61 4.76 14.52
C ALA A 80 1.11 4.13 15.82
N LEU A 81 1.60 2.88 15.77
CA LEU A 81 2.20 2.19 16.92
C LEU A 81 3.62 2.66 17.22
N ARG A 82 4.34 3.22 16.24
CA ARG A 82 5.59 3.95 16.51
C ARG A 82 5.23 5.27 17.20
N LYS A 83 5.28 5.29 18.54
CA LYS A 83 5.24 6.53 19.34
C LYS A 83 6.10 7.60 18.66
N ASP A 84 5.49 8.73 18.30
CA ASP A 84 6.21 9.91 17.86
C ASP A 84 7.07 10.43 19.04
N THR A 85 8.30 9.94 19.12
CA THR A 85 9.29 10.41 20.11
C THR A 85 9.82 11.82 19.79
N THR A 86 9.27 12.50 18.78
CA THR A 86 9.67 13.86 18.38
C THR A 86 8.80 14.97 18.98
N LEU A 87 7.83 14.61 19.83
CA LEU A 87 7.02 15.55 20.62
C LEU A 87 7.47 15.61 22.10
N SER A 88 8.64 15.06 22.43
CA SER A 88 9.29 15.18 23.75
C SER A 88 10.33 16.28 23.74
#